data_AF-A0A832EUJ5-F1
#
_entry.id   AF-A0A832EUJ5-F1
#
_cell.length_a   1.000
_cell.length_b   1.000
_cell.length_c   1.000
_cell.angle_alpha   90.00
_cell.angle_beta   90.00
_cell.angle_gamma   90.00
#
_symmetry.space_group_name_H-M   'P 1'
#
loop_
_entity.id
_entity.type
_entity.pdbx_description
1 polymer ?
#
loop_
_entity_poly.entity_id
_entity_poly.type
_entity_poly.pdbx_seq_one_letter_code
_entity_poly.pdbx_strand_id
1 'polypeptide(L)'
;MAELTHKRVVKIAIPIVLSNATVPVLGAVDTGVVGQLGQAVPIGAVGIGAVIVSLFYWFFGFLRMGTTGLTGQALGAGDRREVSALLMRALLIGAVAGLAIIVFQAALFWAAFRLSPASPEVEAMARAYMQIRVWS
;
A
#
# COMPACT_ATOMS: atom_id res chain seq x y z
N MET A 1 14.51 -30.98 -10.29
CA MET A 1 13.59 -29.95 -9.75
C MET A 1 12.84 -30.57 -8.57
N ALA A 2 12.81 -29.94 -7.40
CA ALA A 2 12.10 -30.49 -6.24
C ALA A 2 10.59 -30.51 -6.50
N GLU A 3 9.92 -31.64 -6.23
CA GLU A 3 8.48 -31.85 -6.49
C GLU A 3 7.59 -30.74 -5.93
N LEU A 4 6.56 -30.38 -6.71
CA LEU A 4 5.49 -29.49 -6.28
C LEU A 4 4.48 -30.30 -5.46
N THR A 5 4.43 -30.03 -4.15
CA THR A 5 3.50 -30.72 -3.24
C THR A 5 2.59 -29.71 -2.56
N HIS A 6 1.35 -30.11 -2.24
CA HIS A 6 0.39 -29.28 -1.50
C HIS A 6 0.98 -28.73 -0.20
N LYS A 7 1.70 -29.58 0.54
CA LYS A 7 2.40 -29.19 1.78
C LYS A 7 3.39 -28.05 1.57
N ARG A 8 4.12 -28.06 0.44
CA ARG A 8 5.09 -27.02 0.09
C ARG A 8 4.42 -25.71 -0.31
N VAL A 9 3.32 -25.78 -1.07
CA VAL A 9 2.51 -24.60 -1.43
C VAL A 9 1.96 -23.94 -0.17
N VAL A 10 1.32 -24.71 0.72
CA VAL A 10 0.74 -24.19 1.96
C VAL A 10 1.80 -23.55 2.87
N LYS A 11 2.99 -24.14 2.98
CA LYS A 11 4.11 -23.58 3.77
C LYS A 11 4.53 -22.19 3.30
N ILE A 12 4.41 -21.89 2.01
CA ILE A 12 4.72 -20.57 1.43
C ILE A 12 3.50 -19.65 1.48
N ALA A 13 2.30 -20.18 1.21
CA ALA A 13 1.08 -19.39 1.12
C ALA A 13 0.62 -18.83 2.47
N ILE A 14 0.69 -19.60 3.57
CA ILE A 14 0.23 -19.16 4.90
C ILE A 14 0.84 -17.81 5.33
N PRO A 15 2.19 -17.64 5.37
CA PRO A 15 2.77 -16.37 5.80
C PRO A 15 2.40 -15.22 4.85
N ILE A 16 2.26 -15.49 3.54
CA ILE A 16 1.83 -14.49 2.56
C ILE A 16 0.39 -14.05 2.86
N VAL A 17 -0.53 -15.01 3.05
CA VAL A 17 -1.95 -14.71 3.34
C VAL A 17 -2.07 -13.93 4.64
N LEU A 18 -1.39 -14.36 5.70
CA LEU A 18 -1.38 -13.64 6.98
C LEU A 18 -0.85 -12.21 6.81
N SER A 19 0.24 -12.02 6.07
CA SER A 19 0.80 -10.69 5.79
C SER A 19 -0.13 -9.81 4.95
N ASN A 20 -0.95 -10.37 4.05
CA ASN A 20 -1.89 -9.57 3.27
C ASN A 20 -3.18 -9.28 4.06
N ALA A 21 -3.52 -10.13 5.03
CA ALA A 21 -4.68 -9.94 5.90
C ALA A 21 -4.49 -8.77 6.89
N THR A 22 -3.25 -8.38 7.23
CA THR A 22 -3.00 -7.26 8.15
C THR A 22 -3.50 -5.92 7.60
N VAL A 23 -3.46 -5.72 6.28
CA VAL A 23 -3.87 -4.47 5.62
C VAL A 23 -5.36 -4.14 5.85
N PRO A 24 -6.33 -5.02 5.51
CA PRO A 24 -7.73 -4.75 5.77
C PRO A 24 -8.06 -4.74 7.27
N VAL A 25 -7.35 -5.53 8.10
CA VAL A 25 -7.53 -5.50 9.55
C VAL A 25 -7.16 -4.15 10.13
N LEU A 26 -6.06 -3.53 9.67
CA LEU A 26 -5.68 -2.19 10.10
C LEU A 26 -6.76 -1.16 9.78
N GLY A 27 -7.31 -1.17 8.56
CA GLY A 27 -8.39 -0.25 8.18
C GLY A 27 -9.69 -0.47 8.98
N ALA A 28 -10.01 -1.72 9.30
CA ALA A 28 -11.15 -2.04 10.16
C ALA A 28 -10.96 -1.53 11.60
N VAL A 29 -9.75 -1.65 12.15
CA VAL A 29 -9.38 -1.14 13.47
C VAL A 29 -9.43 0.39 13.49
N ASP A 30 -8.86 1.07 12.49
CA ASP A 30 -8.89 2.54 12.38
C ASP A 30 -10.33 3.05 12.39
N THR A 31 -11.21 2.42 11.60
CA THR A 31 -12.64 2.75 11.54
C THR A 31 -13.33 2.48 12.88
N GLY A 32 -13.04 1.34 13.52
CA GLY A 32 -13.64 0.96 14.79
C GLY A 32 -13.28 1.90 15.94
N VAL A 33 -12.00 2.30 16.04
CA VAL A 33 -11.51 3.24 17.06
C VAL A 33 -12.14 4.62 16.88
N VAL A 34 -12.14 5.14 15.64
CA VAL A 34 -12.71 6.45 15.32
C VAL A 34 -14.23 6.45 15.49
N GLY A 35 -14.88 5.31 15.23
CA GLY A 35 -16.31 5.09 15.47
C GLY A 35 -16.74 5.31 16.92
N GLN A 36 -15.84 5.09 17.88
CA GLN A 36 -16.13 5.32 19.31
C GLN A 36 -16.32 6.81 19.66
N LEU A 37 -15.89 7.74 18.79
CA LEU A 37 -16.10 9.17 18.98
C LEU A 37 -17.58 9.58 18.79
N GLY A 38 -18.41 8.73 18.20
CA GLY A 38 -19.84 9.00 17.99
C GLY A 38 -20.14 10.17 17.04
N GLN A 39 -19.14 10.66 16.32
CA GLN A 39 -19.25 11.78 15.39
C GLN A 39 -19.07 11.29 13.96
N ALA A 40 -19.95 11.70 13.04
CA ALA A 40 -19.86 11.29 11.63
C ALA A 40 -18.64 11.89 10.90
N VAL A 41 -18.23 13.11 11.28
CA VAL A 41 -17.14 13.84 10.61
C VAL A 41 -15.78 13.12 10.73
N PRO A 42 -15.29 12.72 11.92
CA PRO A 42 -14.06 11.95 12.05
C PRO A 42 -14.08 10.61 11.30
N ILE A 43 -15.21 9.89 11.33
CA ILE A 43 -15.37 8.61 10.63
C ILE A 43 -15.23 8.82 9.12
N GLY A 44 -15.93 9.82 8.57
CA GLY A 44 -15.83 10.17 7.16
C GLY A 44 -14.43 10.59 6.75
N ALA A 45 -13.74 11.37 7.60
CA ALA A 45 -12.39 11.86 7.35
C ALA A 45 -11.36 10.73 7.26
N VAL A 46 -11.42 9.77 8.18
CA VAL A 46 -10.55 8.60 8.18
C VAL A 46 -10.88 7.67 7.01
N GLY A 47 -12.17 7.47 6.71
CA GLY A 47 -12.60 6.67 5.57
C GLY A 47 -12.08 7.21 4.24
N ILE A 48 -12.36 8.48 3.91
CA ILE A 48 -11.91 9.08 2.65
C ILE A 48 -10.39 9.21 2.59
N GLY A 49 -9.75 9.61 3.70
CA GLY A 49 -8.29 9.73 3.78
C GLY A 49 -7.59 8.40 3.56
N ALA A 50 -8.08 7.32 4.18
CA ALA A 50 -7.52 5.98 4.01
C ALA A 50 -7.69 5.47 2.57
N VAL A 51 -8.83 5.72 1.93
CA VAL A 51 -9.06 5.35 0.52
C VAL A 51 -8.11 6.11 -0.41
N ILE A 52 -7.96 7.42 -0.23
CA ILE A 52 -7.05 8.25 -1.05
C ILE A 52 -5.60 7.77 -0.92
N VAL A 53 -5.11 7.56 0.30
CA VAL A 53 -3.74 7.05 0.54
C VAL A 53 -3.57 5.65 -0.05
N SER A 54 -4.56 4.78 0.14
CA SER A 54 -4.54 3.41 -0.41
C SER A 54 -4.47 3.42 -1.93
N LEU A 55 -5.21 4.30 -2.60
CA LEU A 55 -5.17 4.46 -4.06
C LEU A 55 -3.76 4.81 -4.53
N PHE A 56 -3.10 5.79 -3.91
CA PHE A 56 -1.73 6.17 -4.28
C PHE A 56 -0.75 5.00 -4.15
N TYR A 57 -0.84 4.21 -3.08
CA TYR A 57 0.03 3.04 -2.92
C TYR A 57 -0.33 1.91 -3.89
N TRP A 58 -1.62 1.72 -4.18
CA TRP A 58 -2.09 0.67 -5.06
C TRP A 58 -1.65 0.87 -6.52
N PHE A 59 -1.49 2.12 -6.97
CA PHE A 59 -0.89 2.43 -8.29
C PHE A 59 0.50 1.80 -8.47
N PHE A 60 1.26 1.61 -7.39
CA PHE A 60 2.58 0.97 -7.41
C PHE A 60 2.52 -0.55 -7.13
N GLY A 61 1.33 -1.12 -7.00
CA GLY A 61 1.14 -2.56 -6.77
C GLY A 61 1.72 -3.44 -7.88
N PHE A 62 1.87 -2.89 -9.10
CA PHE A 62 2.53 -3.56 -10.22
C PHE A 62 3.98 -3.93 -9.91
N LEU A 63 4.68 -3.13 -9.09
CA LEU A 63 6.09 -3.36 -8.79
C LEU A 63 6.25 -4.70 -8.06
N ARG A 64 5.36 -5.01 -7.13
CA ARG A 64 5.33 -6.30 -6.43
C ARG A 64 4.95 -7.45 -7.36
N MET A 65 3.84 -7.30 -8.10
CA MET A 65 3.32 -8.38 -8.95
C MET A 65 4.25 -8.69 -10.13
N GLY A 66 4.85 -7.67 -10.75
CA GLY A 66 5.77 -7.80 -11.88
C GLY A 66 7.14 -8.36 -11.50
N THR A 67 7.69 -7.98 -10.35
CA THR A 67 9.06 -8.42 -9.96
C THR A 67 9.09 -9.81 -9.35
N THR A 68 8.01 -10.26 -8.71
CA THR A 68 7.98 -11.58 -8.04
C THR A 68 8.18 -12.72 -9.04
N GLY A 69 7.50 -12.67 -10.20
CA GLY A 69 7.64 -13.68 -11.26
C GLY A 69 9.04 -13.70 -11.87
N LEU A 70 9.56 -12.53 -12.25
CA LEU A 70 10.90 -12.38 -12.83
C LEU A 70 12.00 -12.84 -11.85
N THR A 71 11.86 -12.48 -10.58
CA THR A 71 12.81 -12.90 -9.53
C THR A 71 12.76 -14.41 -9.31
N GLY A 72 11.56 -15.01 -9.32
CA GLY A 72 11.39 -16.46 -9.22
C GLY A 72 12.01 -17.22 -10.40
N GLN A 73 11.88 -16.70 -11.62
CA GLN A 73 12.50 -17.26 -12.82
C GLN A 73 14.03 -17.17 -12.76
N ALA A 74 14.58 -15.99 -12.44
CA ALA A 74 16.03 -15.80 -12.31
C ALA A 74 16.63 -16.70 -11.20
N LEU A 75 15.95 -16.78 -10.05
CA LEU A 75 16.35 -17.66 -8.97
C LEU A 75 16.31 -19.14 -9.38
N GLY A 76 15.28 -19.56 -10.11
CA GLY A 76 15.14 -20.91 -10.65
C GLY A 76 16.21 -21.28 -11.68
N ALA A 77 16.69 -20.30 -12.44
CA ALA A 77 17.80 -20.45 -13.40
C ALA A 77 19.20 -20.43 -12.74
N GLY A 78 19.28 -20.14 -11.43
CA GLY A 78 20.56 -19.99 -10.72
C GLY A 78 21.26 -18.65 -10.98
N ASP A 79 20.60 -17.70 -11.65
CA ASP A 79 21.16 -16.39 -11.97
C ASP A 79 21.02 -15.43 -10.79
N ARG A 80 21.99 -15.51 -9.87
CA ARG A 80 22.04 -14.62 -8.70
C ARG A 80 22.28 -13.16 -9.07
N ARG A 81 22.94 -12.88 -10.20
CA ARG A 81 23.22 -11.50 -10.62
C ARG A 81 21.93 -10.82 -11.05
N GLU A 82 21.09 -11.51 -11.82
CA GLU A 82 19.80 -10.96 -12.23
C GLU A 82 18.84 -10.79 -11.05
N VAL A 83 18.85 -11.72 -10.08
CA VAL A 83 18.08 -11.54 -8.82
C VAL A 83 18.48 -10.24 -8.11
N SER A 84 19.77 -9.96 -7.96
CA SER A 84 20.25 -8.71 -7.36
C SER A 84 19.91 -7.49 -8.21
N ALA A 85 19.99 -7.60 -9.54
CA ALA A 85 19.64 -6.51 -10.45
C ALA A 85 18.15 -6.15 -10.37
N LEU A 86 17.26 -7.15 -10.34
CA LEU A 86 15.82 -6.98 -10.16
C LEU A 86 15.50 -6.30 -8.83
N LEU A 87 16.16 -6.72 -7.73
CA LEU A 87 16.02 -6.06 -6.43
C LEU A 87 16.41 -4.58 -6.49
N MET A 88 17.58 -4.26 -7.05
CA MET A 88 18.05 -2.88 -7.13
C MET A 88 17.13 -2.01 -8.00
N ARG A 89 16.66 -2.52 -9.14
CA ARG A 89 15.69 -1.83 -10.01
C ARG A 89 14.39 -1.56 -9.25
N ALA A 90 13.88 -2.56 -8.52
CA ALA A 90 12.65 -2.41 -7.75
C ALA A 90 12.81 -1.37 -6.63
N LEU A 91 13.91 -1.42 -5.88
CA LEU A 91 14.20 -0.46 -4.81
C LEU A 91 14.35 0.97 -5.36
N LEU A 92 15.05 1.15 -6.48
CA LEU A 92 15.20 2.46 -7.13
C LEU A 92 13.84 3.03 -7.57
N ILE A 93 13.02 2.24 -8.26
CA ILE A 93 11.69 2.67 -8.70
C ILE A 93 10.83 3.01 -7.48
N GLY A 94 10.82 2.15 -6.46
CA GLY A 94 10.07 2.39 -5.22
C GLY A 94 10.52 3.63 -4.47
N ALA A 95 11.83 3.86 -4.35
CA ALA A 95 12.37 5.04 -3.68
C ALA A 95 12.03 6.34 -4.43
N VAL A 96 12.16 6.35 -5.76
CA VAL A 96 11.80 7.50 -6.59
C VAL A 96 10.30 7.78 -6.52
N ALA A 97 9.47 6.73 -6.60
CA ALA A 97 8.02 6.85 -6.46
C ALA A 97 7.60 7.38 -5.08
N GLY A 98 8.18 6.83 -4.00
CA GLY A 98 7.92 7.29 -2.64
C GLY A 98 8.34 8.74 -2.41
N LEU A 99 9.52 9.12 -2.91
CA LEU A 99 9.99 10.50 -2.85
C LEU A 99 9.07 11.44 -3.64
N ALA A 100 8.61 11.02 -4.83
CA ALA A 100 7.65 11.79 -5.61
C ALA A 100 6.33 12.00 -4.84
N ILE A 101 5.80 10.97 -4.17
CA ILE A 101 4.61 11.12 -3.31
C ILE A 101 4.87 12.16 -2.22
N ILE A 102 6.00 12.09 -1.51
CA ILE A 102 6.34 13.02 -0.42
C ILE A 102 6.45 14.47 -0.94
N VAL A 103 7.16 14.67 -2.06
CA VAL A 103 7.38 16.00 -2.65
C VAL A 103 6.08 16.58 -3.21
N PHE A 104 5.28 15.77 -3.90
CA PHE A 104 4.05 16.23 -4.57
C PHE A 104 2.78 16.04 -3.73
N GLN A 105 2.88 15.65 -2.45
CA GLN A 105 1.74 15.31 -1.60
C GLN A 105 0.63 16.39 -1.59
N ALA A 106 1.00 17.67 -1.57
CA ALA A 106 0.02 18.77 -1.54
C ALA A 106 -0.82 18.82 -2.84
N ALA A 107 -0.16 18.67 -4.00
CA ALA A 107 -0.83 18.62 -5.30
C ALA A 107 -1.68 17.36 -5.45
N LEU A 108 -1.17 16.22 -4.98
CA LEU A 108 -1.88 14.93 -4.99
C LEU A 108 -3.14 14.99 -4.12
N PHE A 109 -3.06 15.53 -2.91
CA PHE A 109 -4.23 15.67 -2.03
C PHE A 109 -5.25 16.65 -2.59
N TRP A 110 -4.79 17.77 -3.16
CA TRP A 110 -5.68 18.71 -3.83
C TRP A 110 -6.44 18.06 -5.00
N ALA A 111 -5.73 17.28 -5.83
CA ALA A 111 -6.34 16.55 -6.94
C ALA A 111 -7.32 15.46 -6.45
N ALA A 112 -6.99 14.77 -5.34
CA ALA A 112 -7.86 13.75 -4.76
C ALA A 112 -9.20 14.33 -4.28
N PHE A 113 -9.18 15.46 -3.55
CA PHE A 113 -10.44 16.12 -3.12
C PHE A 113 -11.22 16.74 -4.28
N ARG A 114 -10.55 17.14 -5.37
CA ARG A 114 -11.26 17.55 -6.61
C ARG A 114 -12.03 16.40 -7.24
N LEU A 115 -11.49 15.18 -7.20
CA LEU A 115 -12.12 13.98 -7.76
C LEU A 115 -13.17 13.37 -6.82
N SER A 116 -12.95 13.45 -5.51
CA SER A 116 -13.84 12.94 -4.47
C SER A 116 -14.07 14.02 -3.40
N PRO A 117 -14.95 15.00 -3.68
CA PRO A 117 -15.23 16.07 -2.74
C PRO A 117 -16.00 15.56 -1.52
N ALA A 118 -15.73 16.16 -0.35
CA ALA A 118 -16.45 15.89 0.89
C ALA A 118 -16.90 17.21 1.54
N SER A 119 -17.59 17.14 2.69
CA SER A 119 -17.92 18.36 3.43
C SER A 119 -16.64 19.08 3.90
N PRO A 120 -16.65 20.42 4.04
CA PRO A 120 -15.46 21.17 4.43
C PRO A 120 -14.82 20.67 5.73
N GLU A 121 -15.64 20.25 6.71
CA GLU A 121 -15.19 19.72 7.99
C GLU A 121 -14.47 18.37 7.83
N VAL A 122 -15.03 17.50 6.97
CA VAL A 122 -14.44 16.18 6.65
C VAL A 122 -13.13 16.36 5.90
N GLU A 123 -13.06 17.24 4.90
CA GLU A 123 -11.83 17.48 4.14
C GLU A 123 -10.72 18.06 5.00
N ALA A 124 -11.04 18.96 5.95
CA ALA A 124 -10.05 19.53 6.87
C ALA A 124 -9.41 18.44 7.74
N MET A 125 -10.23 17.58 8.34
CA MET A 125 -9.73 16.45 9.15
C MET A 125 -9.01 15.40 8.29
N ALA A 126 -9.51 15.10 7.09
CA ALA A 126 -8.89 14.15 6.17
C ALA A 126 -7.52 14.65 5.70
N ARG A 127 -7.35 15.95 5.43
CA ARG A 127 -6.02 16.54 5.14
C ARG A 127 -5.04 16.32 6.26
N ALA A 128 -5.45 16.57 7.51
CA ALA A 128 -4.59 16.33 8.67
C ALA A 128 -4.22 14.84 8.80
N TYR A 129 -5.19 13.94 8.66
CA TYR A 129 -4.96 12.50 8.66
C TYR A 129 -3.94 12.09 7.58
N MET A 130 -4.13 12.51 6.33
CA MET A 130 -3.26 12.13 5.22
C MET A 130 -1.85 12.71 5.35
N GLN A 131 -1.72 13.94 5.83
CA GLN A 131 -0.41 14.55 6.10
C GLN A 131 0.36 13.75 7.13
N ILE A 132 -0.28 13.25 8.19
CA ILE A 132 0.36 12.37 9.17
C ILE A 132 0.72 11.02 8.51
N ARG A 133 -0.20 10.46 7.73
CA ARG A 133 -0.07 9.11 7.16
C ARG A 133 1.07 8.97 6.14
N VAL A 134 1.41 10.04 5.41
CA VAL A 134 2.55 10.01 4.47
C VAL A 134 3.89 9.78 5.17
N TRP A 135 4.00 10.10 6.46
CA TRP A 135 5.23 9.93 7.25
C TRP A 135 5.23 8.68 8.15
N SER A 136 4.16 7.87 8.15
CA SER A 136 4.03 6.63 8.95
C SER A 136 4.16 5.39 8.08
#